data_AF-A0A091ANC2-F1
#
_entry.id   AF-A0A091ANC2-F1
#
_cell.length_a   1.000
_cell.length_b   1.000
_cell.length_c   1.000
_cell.angle_alpha   90.00
_cell.angle_beta   90.00
_cell.angle_gamma   90.00
#
_symmetry.space_group_name_H-M   'P 1'
#
loop_
_entity.id
_entity.type
_entity.pdbx_description
1 polymer ?
#
loop_
_entity_poly.entity_id
_entity_poly.type
_entity_poly.pdbx_seq_one_letter_code
_entity_poly.pdbx_strand_id
1 'polypeptide(L)'
;MSKEEHPDIKAYYDALTEHIKLLRKERGISQLKLANILGHNSTSFIARIELRQNKANYNLAHLVLLAKEWSLEVKDLLPDYPVLFK
;
A
#
# COMPACT_ATOMS: atom_id res chain seq x y z
N MET A 1 18.51 -16.89 -10.42
CA MET A 1 17.48 -17.29 -9.43
C MET A 1 17.20 -16.08 -8.54
N SER A 2 16.07 -15.40 -8.72
CA SER A 2 15.68 -14.37 -7.75
C SER A 2 15.42 -15.05 -6.41
N LYS A 3 16.06 -14.60 -5.33
CA LYS A 3 15.73 -15.09 -3.99
C LYS A 3 14.22 -14.90 -3.76
N GLU A 4 13.56 -15.95 -3.32
CA GLU A 4 12.16 -15.89 -2.90
C GLU A 4 12.02 -14.86 -1.77
N GLU A 5 10.87 -14.19 -1.70
CA GLU A 5 10.60 -13.22 -0.64
C GLU A 5 10.34 -13.97 0.67
N HIS A 6 10.89 -13.48 1.79
CA HIS A 6 10.66 -14.11 3.09
C HIS A 6 9.15 -14.13 3.41
N PRO A 7 8.57 -15.25 3.89
CA PRO A 7 7.12 -15.39 4.09
C PRO A 7 6.51 -14.26 4.93
N ASP A 8 7.14 -13.90 6.04
CA ASP A 8 6.66 -12.83 6.91
C ASP A 8 6.69 -11.45 6.24
N ILE A 9 7.70 -11.19 5.40
CA ILE A 9 7.82 -9.94 4.65
C ILE A 9 6.70 -9.86 3.61
N LYS A 10 6.46 -10.97 2.90
CA LYS A 10 5.35 -11.08 1.96
C LYS A 10 4.01 -10.82 2.67
N ALA A 11 3.76 -11.50 3.79
CA ALA A 11 2.52 -11.37 4.56
C ALA A 11 2.30 -9.93 5.06
N TYR A 12 3.35 -9.29 5.57
CA TYR A 12 3.28 -7.90 6.01
C TYR A 12 2.96 -6.93 4.87
N TYR A 13 3.60 -7.11 3.71
CA TYR A 13 3.32 -6.28 2.54
C TYR A 13 1.93 -6.50 1.94
N ASP A 14 1.43 -7.73 1.97
CA ASP A 14 0.05 -8.06 1.57
C ASP A 14 -0.94 -7.35 2.51
N ALA A 15 -0.72 -7.40 3.82
CA ALA A 15 -1.54 -6.70 4.81
C ALA A 15 -1.48 -5.17 4.67
N LEU A 16 -0.28 -4.61 4.47
CA LEU A 16 -0.10 -3.17 4.23
C LEU A 16 -0.87 -2.71 2.98
N THR A 17 -0.81 -3.51 1.92
CA THR A 17 -1.48 -3.20 0.65
C THR A 17 -3.00 -3.21 0.81
N GLU A 18 -3.55 -4.24 1.46
CA GLU A 18 -5.00 -4.30 1.71
C GLU A 18 -5.47 -3.20 2.66
N HIS A 19 -4.71 -2.86 3.70
CA HIS A 19 -5.05 -1.76 4.61
C HIS A 19 -5.14 -0.41 3.88
N ILE A 20 -4.12 -0.06 3.09
CA ILE A 20 -4.13 1.19 2.30
C ILE A 20 -5.27 1.20 1.27
N LYS A 21 -5.57 0.06 0.65
CA LYS A 21 -6.67 -0.09 -0.29
C LYS A 21 -8.04 0.07 0.38
N LEU A 22 -8.21 -0.43 1.61
CA LEU A 22 -9.41 -0.19 2.42
C LEU A 22 -9.56 1.30 2.76
N LEU A 23 -8.52 1.92 3.32
CA LEU A 23 -8.49 3.37 3.62
C LEU A 23 -8.84 4.22 2.38
N ARG A 24 -8.32 3.83 1.20
CA ARG A 24 -8.64 4.48 -0.07
C ARG A 24 -10.13 4.35 -0.40
N LYS A 25 -10.69 3.14 -0.31
CA LYS A 25 -12.09 2.85 -0.63
C LYS A 25 -13.06 3.56 0.32
N GLU A 26 -12.78 3.56 1.62
CA GLU A 26 -13.58 4.25 2.64
C GLU A 26 -13.67 5.76 2.38
N ARG A 27 -12.61 6.35 1.82
CA ARG A 27 -12.56 7.76 1.42
C ARG A 27 -13.16 8.04 0.04
N GLY A 28 -13.66 7.02 -0.67
CA GLY A 28 -14.17 7.17 -2.04
C GLY A 28 -13.10 7.57 -3.06
N ILE A 29 -11.81 7.32 -2.78
CA ILE A 29 -10.71 7.72 -3.64
C ILE A 29 -10.49 6.69 -4.75
N SER A 30 -10.45 7.14 -6.01
CA SER A 30 -10.15 6.25 -7.14
C SER A 30 -8.66 5.86 -7.18
N GLN A 31 -8.32 4.77 -7.87
CA GLN A 31 -6.92 4.41 -8.11
C GLN A 31 -6.16 5.51 -8.85
N LEU A 32 -6.80 6.22 -9.77
CA LEU A 32 -6.19 7.34 -10.49
C LEU A 32 -5.85 8.50 -9.54
N LYS A 33 -6.77 8.86 -8.63
CA LYS A 33 -6.50 9.91 -7.64
C LYS A 33 -5.39 9.49 -6.68
N LEU A 34 -5.34 8.22 -6.26
CA LEU A 34 -4.24 7.70 -5.45
C LEU A 34 -2.90 7.76 -6.20
N ALA A 35 -2.87 7.41 -7.49
CA ALA A 35 -1.68 7.55 -8.31
C ALA A 35 -1.19 9.00 -8.33
N ASN A 36 -2.09 9.96 -8.55
CA ASN A 36 -1.75 11.38 -8.62
C ASN A 36 -1.15 11.90 -7.29
N ILE A 37 -1.68 11.46 -6.15
CA ILE A 37 -1.13 11.78 -4.81
C ILE A 37 0.32 11.29 -4.70
N LEU A 38 0.61 10.13 -5.29
CA LEU A 38 1.95 9.53 -5.30
C LEU A 38 2.83 10.04 -6.46
N GLY A 39 2.41 11.08 -7.19
CA GLY A 39 3.19 11.65 -8.30
C GLY A 39 3.17 10.82 -9.60
N HIS A 40 2.18 9.94 -9.77
CA HIS A 40 1.99 9.11 -10.96
C HIS A 40 0.67 9.44 -11.68
N ASN A 41 0.63 9.25 -13.00
CA ASN A 41 -0.52 9.65 -13.83
C ASN A 41 -1.30 8.46 -14.41
N SER A 42 -1.19 7.26 -13.81
CA SER A 42 -1.79 6.04 -14.37
C SER A 42 -2.34 5.12 -13.28
N THR A 43 -3.55 4.59 -13.52
CA THR A 43 -4.19 3.57 -12.69
C THR A 43 -3.37 2.28 -12.61
N SER A 44 -2.62 1.94 -13.67
CA SER A 44 -1.80 0.72 -13.74
C SER A 44 -0.75 0.66 -12.64
N PHE A 45 -0.22 1.81 -12.21
CA PHE A 45 0.74 1.86 -11.11
C PHE A 45 0.13 1.33 -9.80
N ILE A 46 -1.06 1.84 -9.45
CA ILE A 46 -1.78 1.43 -8.24
C ILE A 46 -2.33 0.01 -8.39
N ALA A 47 -2.87 -0.35 -9.56
CA ALA A 47 -3.36 -1.70 -9.81
C ALA A 47 -2.25 -2.75 -9.61
N ARG A 48 -1.03 -2.48 -10.07
CA ARG A 48 0.13 -3.37 -9.86
C ARG A 48 0.45 -3.56 -8.38
N ILE A 49 0.38 -2.49 -7.58
CA ILE A 49 0.59 -2.55 -6.13
C ILE A 49 -0.55 -3.32 -5.45
N GLU A 50 -1.82 -2.96 -5.73
CA GLU A 50 -2.99 -3.59 -5.14
C GLU A 50 -3.14 -5.08 -5.50
N LEU A 51 -2.56 -5.51 -6.62
CA LEU A 51 -2.49 -6.92 -7.03
C LEU A 51 -1.21 -7.63 -6.56
N ARG A 52 -0.30 -6.93 -5.86
CA ARG A 52 1.03 -7.41 -5.45
C ARG A 52 1.83 -8.00 -6.62
N GLN A 53 1.58 -7.53 -7.85
CA GLN A 53 2.18 -8.05 -9.06
C GLN A 53 3.68 -7.73 -9.08
N ASN A 54 4.51 -8.74 -9.36
CA ASN A 54 5.97 -8.63 -9.37
C ASN A 54 6.53 -8.04 -8.06
N LYS A 55 5.89 -8.34 -6.92
CA LYS A 55 6.26 -7.83 -5.58
C LYS A 55 6.16 -6.30 -5.45
N ALA A 56 5.37 -5.63 -6.29
CA ALA A 56 5.15 -4.19 -6.19
C ALA A 56 4.49 -3.82 -4.86
N ASN A 57 5.02 -2.79 -4.20
CA ASN A 57 4.68 -2.41 -2.83
C ASN A 57 4.65 -0.89 -2.65
N TYR A 58 4.00 -0.45 -1.58
CA TYR A 58 4.23 0.88 -1.03
C TYR A 58 5.61 0.94 -0.37
N ASN A 59 6.35 2.02 -0.64
CA ASN A 59 7.60 2.34 0.05
C ASN A 59 7.34 3.45 1.08
N LEU A 60 8.36 3.79 1.88
CA LEU A 60 8.23 4.82 2.91
C LEU A 60 7.84 6.20 2.37
N ALA A 61 8.33 6.58 1.18
CA ALA A 61 7.95 7.85 0.57
C ALA A 61 6.45 7.88 0.24
N HIS A 62 5.90 6.78 -0.28
CA HIS A 62 4.47 6.66 -0.49
C HIS A 62 3.71 6.81 0.84
N LEU A 63 4.13 6.13 1.90
CA LEU A 63 3.47 6.23 3.21
C LEU A 63 3.48 7.66 3.76
N VAL A 64 4.60 8.38 3.65
CA VAL A 64 4.69 9.78 4.09
C VAL A 64 3.73 10.68 3.30
N LEU A 65 3.65 10.51 1.98
CA LEU A 65 2.74 11.29 1.14
C LEU A 65 1.27 11.00 1.45
N LEU A 66 0.91 9.73 1.66
CA LEU A 66 -0.44 9.33 2.03
C LEU A 66 -0.82 9.83 3.42
N ALA A 67 0.09 9.72 4.39
CA ALA A 67 -0.14 10.20 5.75
C ALA A 67 -0.41 11.72 5.74
N LYS A 68 0.38 12.48 4.99
CA LYS A 68 0.17 13.91 4.79
C LYS A 68 -1.17 14.22 4.12
N GLU A 69 -1.49 13.56 3.02
CA GLU A 69 -2.73 13.80 2.25
C GLU A 69 -3.98 13.45 3.08
N TRP A 70 -3.91 12.40 3.89
CA TRP A 70 -5.05 11.89 4.66
C TRP A 70 -5.11 12.40 6.09
N SER A 71 -4.20 13.30 6.48
CA SER A 71 -4.09 13.83 7.85
C SER A 71 -3.98 12.73 8.90
N LEU A 72 -3.13 11.73 8.62
CA LEU A 72 -2.82 10.60 9.50
C LEU A 72 -1.34 10.61 9.90
N GLU A 73 -1.00 9.85 10.93
CA GLU A 73 0.39 9.51 11.20
C GLU A 73 0.81 8.30 10.33
N VAL A 74 2.10 8.19 9.99
CA VAL A 74 2.60 7.05 9.19
C VAL A 74 2.30 5.71 9.86
N LYS A 75 2.32 5.66 11.20
CA LYS A 75 1.98 4.45 11.97
C LYS A 75 0.54 3.98 11.73
N ASP A 76 -0.39 4.89 11.45
CA ASP A 76 -1.79 4.55 11.20
C ASP A 76 -1.99 3.86 9.84
N LEU A 77 -0.99 3.96 8.95
CA LEU A 77 -0.94 3.27 7.67
C LEU A 77 -0.28 1.89 7.77
N LEU A 78 0.40 1.58 8.87
CA LEU A 78 1.10 0.31 9.03
C LEU A 78 0.16 -0.73 9.65
N PRO A 79 0.16 -1.98 9.17
CA PRO A 79 -0.51 -3.07 9.86
C PRO A 79 0.24 -3.42 11.14
N ASP A 80 -0.47 -3.95 12.14
CA ASP A 80 0.16 -4.53 13.32
C ASP A 80 1.01 -5.76 12.95
N TYR A 81 2.12 -5.95 13.68
CA TYR A 81 2.92 -7.18 13.62
C TYR A 81 2.90 -7.87 15.00
N PRO A 82 2.63 -9.18 15.08
CA PRO A 82 2.41 -10.11 13.97
C PRO A 82 1.10 -9.81 13.21
N VAL A 83 1.10 -10.05 11.89
CA VAL A 83 -0.11 -9.92 11.08
C VAL A 83 -1.08 -11.02 11.50
N LEU A 84 -2.16 -10.63 12.18
CA LEU A 84 -3.22 -11.55 12.59
C LEU A 84 -4.26 -11.64 11.45
N PHE A 85 -4.31 -12.78 10.77
CA PHE A 85 -5.43 -13.08 9.87
C PHE A 85 -6.64 -13.43 10.73
N LYS A 86 -7.69 -12.60 10.68
CA LYS A 86 -9.00 -12.89 11.29
C LYS A 86 -9.97 -13.41 10.24
#